data_AF-A0A3A4WHA0-F1
#
_entry.id   AF-A0A3A4WHA0-F1
#
_cell.length_a   1.000
_cell.length_b   1.000
_cell.length_c   1.000
_cell.angle_alpha   90.00
_cell.angle_beta   90.00
_cell.angle_gamma   90.00
#
_symmetry.space_group_name_H-M   'P 1'
#
loop_
_entity.id
_entity.type
_entity.pdbx_description
1 polymer ?
#
loop_
_entity_poly.entity_id
_entity_poly.type
_entity_poly.pdbx_seq_one_letter_code
_entity_poly.pdbx_strand_id
1 'polypeptide(L)'
;SQGKIVSGVSDETQGLDWSDKKVVIVGMGAFAVENARTALEAGARHVTVVCRRHGTVCPKIIDYLNFTTPYDAAFKHDRKSNIRNMTYWKKLYELSGATQPECWMGKIKHEGHTISVSDIWFIGHFLKKIETVTGNVTGMSENGIFLNGGRRIEADIVVNCIGFERNAPAAAELSGYPEMYSHNYIDKDFMYLADAYIDGDAFNSLFGSSVLEMVKFYVDAFILFFGTPEYDRLKDIEGIKKIPIGERKWSHYIEGALALIRNHPGLHATARERVSQRTNNFLQSHDLETYIAENKREWIDTHAMISGKPMEEKDCLPYVFEKLLPGIASGSPKPTGSSLKLEPDAGRIDRRLPDSAGLIRNPLPFQELKNSELKAENVKR
;
A
#
# COMPACT_ATOMS: atom_id res chain seq x y z
N SER A 1 26.66 23.63 12.73
CA SER A 1 26.33 22.30 13.27
C SER A 1 26.56 21.28 12.18
N GLN A 2 27.13 20.12 12.48
CA GLN A 2 27.30 19.04 11.50
C GLN A 2 25.93 18.51 11.05
N GLY A 3 25.80 18.16 9.76
CA GLY A 3 24.60 17.51 9.22
C GLY A 3 24.31 16.16 9.88
N LYS A 4 23.05 15.75 9.88
CA LYS A 4 22.60 14.47 10.49
C LYS A 4 22.41 13.39 9.43
N ILE A 5 22.80 12.16 9.75
CA ILE A 5 22.49 10.97 8.94
C ILE A 5 21.67 10.03 9.81
N VAL A 6 20.52 9.60 9.30
CA VAL A 6 19.58 8.73 10.02
C VAL A 6 19.04 7.63 9.12
N SER A 7 18.64 6.52 9.74
CA SER A 7 17.85 5.50 9.05
C SER A 7 16.42 6.00 8.87
N GLY A 8 15.81 5.75 7.71
CA GLY A 8 14.42 6.10 7.44
C GLY A 8 13.42 4.96 7.70
N VAL A 9 13.85 3.93 8.42
CA VAL A 9 13.04 2.75 8.75
C VAL A 9 12.71 2.77 10.25
N SER A 10 11.51 2.30 10.61
CA SER A 10 11.01 2.30 11.98
C SER A 10 10.94 3.72 12.57
N ASP A 11 11.22 3.91 13.86
CA ASP A 11 11.07 5.18 14.59
C ASP A 11 12.37 6.02 14.62
N GLU A 12 13.36 5.68 13.78
CA GLU A 12 14.69 6.30 13.79
C GLU A 12 14.69 7.79 13.41
N THR A 13 13.60 8.28 12.80
CA THR A 13 13.43 9.70 12.48
C THR A 13 12.56 10.45 13.48
N GLN A 14 12.08 9.77 14.54
CA GLN A 14 11.28 10.38 15.60
C GLN A 14 12.09 11.45 16.35
N GLY A 15 11.48 12.61 16.58
CA GLY A 15 12.09 13.71 17.32
C GLY A 15 13.14 14.51 16.54
N LEU A 16 13.34 14.25 15.25
CA LEU A 16 14.15 15.12 14.40
C LEU A 16 13.48 16.48 14.18
N ASP A 17 14.28 17.53 14.27
CA ASP A 17 13.88 18.89 13.88
C ASP A 17 14.07 19.07 12.36
N TRP A 18 12.96 19.07 11.64
CA TRP A 18 12.90 19.26 10.20
C TRP A 18 12.76 20.72 9.79
N SER A 19 12.50 21.63 10.73
CA SER A 19 12.14 23.01 10.43
C SER A 19 13.24 23.75 9.68
N ASP A 20 12.87 24.32 8.53
CA ASP A 20 13.77 25.03 7.61
C ASP A 20 15.02 24.22 7.16
N LYS A 21 14.95 22.89 7.20
CA LYS A 21 16.06 22.01 6.75
C LYS A 21 15.98 21.69 5.26
N LYS A 22 17.16 21.56 4.63
CA LYS A 22 17.35 20.84 3.37
C LYS A 22 17.51 19.36 3.69
N VAL A 23 16.58 18.54 3.24
CA VAL A 23 16.56 17.11 3.52
C VAL A 23 16.87 16.34 2.26
N VAL A 24 17.80 15.40 2.34
CA VAL A 24 18.02 14.40 1.29
C VAL A 24 17.47 13.07 1.76
N ILE A 25 16.67 12.42 0.93
CA ILE A 25 16.16 11.07 1.17
C ILE A 25 16.76 10.15 0.12
N VAL A 26 17.45 9.09 0.55
CA VAL A 26 18.10 8.13 -0.35
C VAL A 26 17.22 6.89 -0.49
N GLY A 27 16.67 6.66 -1.68
CA GLY A 27 15.68 5.62 -1.96
C GLY A 27 14.36 6.21 -2.43
N MET A 28 13.48 5.36 -3.00
CA MET A 28 12.16 5.77 -3.50
C MET A 28 11.13 4.65 -3.35
N GLY A 29 11.14 3.98 -2.20
CA GLY A 29 10.09 3.07 -1.74
C GLY A 29 9.12 3.75 -0.77
N ALA A 30 8.21 2.98 -0.19
CA ALA A 30 7.20 3.50 0.75
C ALA A 30 7.80 4.32 1.91
N PHE A 31 8.88 3.84 2.54
CA PHE A 31 9.58 4.57 3.60
C PHE A 31 10.15 5.91 3.12
N ALA A 32 10.66 6.00 1.89
CA ALA A 32 11.19 7.25 1.36
C ALA A 32 10.09 8.28 1.15
N VAL A 33 8.94 7.85 0.60
CA VAL A 33 7.78 8.72 0.38
C VAL A 33 7.19 9.19 1.72
N GLU A 34 7.17 8.30 2.72
CA GLU A 34 6.68 8.62 4.06
C GLU A 34 7.60 9.59 4.82
N ASN A 35 8.91 9.41 4.72
CA ASN A 35 9.87 10.37 5.28
C ASN A 35 9.83 11.71 4.53
N ALA A 36 9.56 11.72 3.22
CA ALA A 36 9.35 12.94 2.46
C ALA A 36 8.12 13.70 2.95
N ARG A 37 7.01 12.98 3.16
CA ARG A 37 5.79 13.52 3.76
C ARG A 37 6.08 14.11 5.14
N THR A 38 6.68 13.31 6.03
CA THR A 38 7.00 13.72 7.41
C THR A 38 7.88 14.97 7.44
N ALA A 39 8.92 15.03 6.61
CA ALA A 39 9.79 16.20 6.53
C ALA A 39 9.04 17.45 6.05
N LEU A 40 8.22 17.33 4.99
CA LEU A 40 7.44 18.45 4.46
C LEU A 40 6.41 18.97 5.46
N GLU A 41 5.66 18.07 6.10
CA GLU A 41 4.67 18.43 7.14
C GLU A 41 5.32 19.10 8.34
N ALA A 42 6.53 18.67 8.71
CA ALA A 42 7.31 19.26 9.80
C ALA A 42 8.08 20.54 9.40
N GLY A 43 7.80 21.10 8.21
CA GLY A 43 8.32 22.40 7.79
C GLY A 43 9.72 22.38 7.19
N ALA A 44 10.16 21.25 6.61
CA ALA A 44 11.38 21.21 5.82
C ALA A 44 11.34 22.28 4.72
N ARG A 45 12.46 22.98 4.55
CA ARG A 45 12.60 24.00 3.50
C ARG A 45 12.49 23.38 2.12
N HIS A 46 13.15 22.25 1.92
CA HIS A 46 13.20 21.49 0.67
C HIS A 46 13.56 20.03 0.92
N VAL A 47 12.96 19.11 0.16
CA VAL A 47 13.28 17.68 0.16
C VAL A 47 13.81 17.28 -1.21
N THR A 48 14.99 16.68 -1.28
CA THR A 48 15.52 16.05 -2.49
C THR A 48 15.52 14.54 -2.32
N VAL A 49 14.74 13.83 -3.13
CA VAL A 49 14.70 12.37 -3.15
C VAL A 49 15.68 11.86 -4.20
N VAL A 50 16.72 11.16 -3.75
CA VAL A 50 17.74 10.55 -4.61
C VAL A 50 17.41 9.09 -4.82
N CYS A 51 17.26 8.68 -6.07
CA CYS A 51 16.88 7.32 -6.43
C CYS A 51 17.72 6.75 -7.57
N ARG A 52 17.79 5.43 -7.68
CA ARG A 52 18.44 4.77 -8.84
C ARG A 52 17.50 4.71 -10.06
N ARG A 53 16.20 4.62 -9.78
CA ARG A 53 15.07 4.57 -10.71
C ARG A 53 13.87 5.18 -10.01
N HIS A 54 12.97 5.82 -10.74
CA HIS A 54 11.80 6.45 -10.14
C HIS A 54 10.78 5.38 -9.72
N GLY A 55 10.40 5.39 -8.44
CA GLY A 55 9.31 4.58 -7.91
C GLY A 55 7.95 5.14 -8.30
N THR A 56 6.92 4.30 -8.26
CA THR A 56 5.56 4.73 -8.59
C THR A 56 4.85 5.25 -7.34
N VAL A 57 4.41 6.50 -7.37
CA VAL A 57 3.56 7.11 -6.34
C VAL A 57 2.15 7.35 -6.90
N CYS A 58 1.10 6.92 -6.20
CA CYS A 58 -0.29 7.21 -6.52
C CYS A 58 -0.93 8.19 -5.53
N PRO A 59 -1.89 9.01 -5.96
CA PRO A 59 -2.68 9.83 -5.03
C PRO A 59 -3.69 8.94 -4.28
N LYS A 60 -4.14 9.38 -3.10
CA LYS A 60 -5.01 8.60 -2.20
C LYS A 60 -6.27 8.11 -2.91
N ILE A 61 -6.89 8.96 -3.74
CA ILE A 61 -8.09 8.63 -4.54
C ILE A 61 -7.90 7.39 -5.44
N ILE A 62 -6.70 7.16 -5.99
CA ILE A 62 -6.45 5.98 -6.84
C ILE A 62 -6.44 4.70 -5.99
N ASP A 63 -5.88 4.75 -4.79
CA ASP A 63 -5.91 3.63 -3.85
C ASP A 63 -7.34 3.39 -3.31
N TYR A 64 -8.09 4.45 -3.01
CA TYR A 64 -9.51 4.34 -2.67
C TYR A 64 -10.32 3.64 -3.78
N LEU A 65 -10.14 4.04 -5.04
CA LEU A 65 -10.84 3.44 -6.18
C LEU A 65 -10.46 1.97 -6.39
N ASN A 66 -9.24 1.57 -6.04
CA ASN A 66 -8.81 0.16 -6.07
C ASN A 66 -9.60 -0.71 -5.07
N PHE A 67 -10.15 -0.12 -4.00
CA PHE A 67 -10.97 -0.83 -3.02
C PHE A 67 -12.48 -0.71 -3.27
N THR A 68 -12.93 0.37 -3.90
CA THR A 68 -14.36 0.66 -4.08
C THR A 68 -14.90 0.35 -5.47
N THR A 69 -14.05 0.29 -6.49
CA THR A 69 -14.48 -0.14 -7.83
C THR A 69 -14.92 -1.61 -7.76
N PRO A 70 -16.12 -1.97 -8.27
CA PRO A 70 -16.60 -3.33 -8.23
C PRO A 70 -15.62 -4.35 -8.82
N TYR A 71 -15.56 -5.52 -8.19
CA TYR A 71 -14.80 -6.68 -8.65
C TYR A 71 -15.75 -7.65 -9.36
N ASP A 72 -15.37 -8.09 -10.57
CA ASP A 72 -16.12 -9.11 -11.32
C ASP A 72 -15.96 -10.52 -10.70
N ALA A 73 -16.59 -11.53 -11.30
CA ALA A 73 -16.50 -12.95 -10.91
C ALA A 73 -15.07 -13.55 -10.95
N ALA A 74 -14.12 -12.87 -11.58
CA ALA A 74 -12.70 -13.22 -11.62
C ALA A 74 -11.82 -12.32 -10.74
N PHE A 75 -12.42 -11.51 -9.86
CA PHE A 75 -11.74 -10.54 -8.98
C PHE A 75 -10.95 -9.48 -9.76
N LYS A 76 -11.49 -9.04 -10.89
CA LYS A 76 -10.92 -7.96 -11.70
C LYS A 76 -11.82 -6.73 -11.71
N HIS A 77 -11.19 -5.57 -11.75
CA HIS A 77 -11.89 -4.32 -12.05
C HIS A 77 -12.19 -4.21 -13.54
N ASP A 78 -13.24 -3.47 -13.86
CA ASP A 78 -13.58 -3.21 -15.25
C ASP A 78 -12.49 -2.40 -15.96
N ARG A 79 -12.21 -2.76 -17.22
CA ARG A 79 -11.12 -2.17 -18.01
C ARG A 79 -11.32 -0.67 -18.24
N LYS A 80 -12.57 -0.21 -18.36
CA LYS A 80 -12.88 1.19 -18.69
C LYS A 80 -12.55 2.11 -17.51
N SER A 81 -12.93 1.72 -16.30
CA SER A 81 -12.58 2.44 -15.07
C SER A 81 -11.07 2.46 -14.86
N ASN A 82 -10.38 1.34 -15.06
CA ASN A 82 -8.91 1.30 -14.95
C ASN A 82 -8.23 2.27 -15.93
N ILE A 83 -8.64 2.30 -17.20
CA ILE A 83 -8.09 3.24 -18.19
C ILE A 83 -8.36 4.69 -17.76
N ARG A 84 -9.57 4.98 -17.29
CA ARG A 84 -9.95 6.32 -16.81
C ARG A 84 -9.10 6.76 -15.62
N ASN A 85 -8.94 5.89 -14.62
CA ASN A 85 -8.12 6.14 -13.42
C ASN A 85 -6.65 6.39 -13.80
N MET A 86 -6.08 5.54 -14.67
CA MET A 86 -4.72 5.72 -15.17
C MET A 86 -4.53 7.03 -15.95
N THR A 87 -5.56 7.50 -16.66
CA THR A 87 -5.51 8.75 -17.43
C THR A 87 -5.39 9.95 -16.49
N TYR A 88 -6.22 10.02 -15.45
CA TYR A 88 -6.16 11.11 -14.47
C TYR A 88 -4.91 11.04 -13.60
N TRP A 89 -4.45 9.85 -13.26
CA TRP A 89 -3.20 9.67 -12.54
C TRP A 89 -1.99 10.16 -13.36
N LYS A 90 -1.91 9.81 -14.64
CA LYS A 90 -0.88 10.37 -15.55
C LYS A 90 -0.99 11.88 -15.68
N LYS A 91 -2.20 12.42 -15.79
CA LYS A 91 -2.42 13.87 -15.85
C LYS A 91 -1.95 14.58 -14.59
N LEU A 92 -2.07 13.95 -13.42
CA LEU A 92 -1.58 14.51 -12.18
C LEU A 92 -0.04 14.60 -12.14
N TYR A 93 0.68 13.57 -12.60
CA TYR A 93 2.14 13.66 -12.76
C TYR A 93 2.55 14.83 -13.66
N GLU A 94 1.88 14.98 -14.80
CA GLU A 94 2.14 16.08 -15.74
C GLU A 94 1.91 17.46 -15.08
N LEU A 95 0.77 17.66 -14.42
CA LEU A 95 0.41 18.94 -13.81
C LEU A 95 1.27 19.30 -12.59
N SER A 96 1.68 18.30 -11.80
CA SER A 96 2.54 18.52 -10.63
C SER A 96 4.00 18.79 -11.00
N GLY A 97 4.44 18.34 -12.19
CA GLY A 97 5.85 18.31 -12.56
C GLY A 97 6.65 17.22 -11.84
N ALA A 98 5.98 16.27 -11.17
CA ALA A 98 6.63 15.06 -10.67
C ALA A 98 7.11 14.20 -11.85
N THR A 99 8.28 13.57 -11.72
CA THR A 99 8.81 12.70 -12.77
C THR A 99 8.06 11.37 -12.81
N GLN A 100 7.56 10.99 -13.99
CA GLN A 100 6.91 9.69 -14.18
C GLN A 100 7.94 8.54 -14.07
N PRO A 101 7.56 7.39 -13.47
CA PRO A 101 8.40 6.19 -13.43
C PRO A 101 8.81 5.72 -14.82
N GLU A 102 10.07 5.31 -15.00
CA GLU A 102 10.58 4.86 -16.30
C GLU A 102 9.91 3.58 -16.80
N CYS A 103 9.35 2.75 -15.90
CA CYS A 103 8.64 1.53 -16.27
C CYS A 103 7.24 1.76 -16.86
N TRP A 104 6.68 2.97 -16.69
CA TRP A 104 5.36 3.29 -17.23
C TRP A 104 5.35 3.11 -18.75
N MET A 105 4.19 2.74 -19.30
CA MET A 105 3.95 2.25 -20.68
C MET A 105 4.12 0.73 -20.89
N GLY A 106 4.80 0.02 -19.99
CA GLY A 106 4.84 -1.45 -19.99
C GLY A 106 4.41 -2.08 -18.67
N LYS A 107 4.79 -1.47 -17.54
CA LYS A 107 4.46 -1.92 -16.18
C LYS A 107 4.05 -0.72 -15.33
N ILE A 108 3.33 -0.99 -14.25
CA ILE A 108 2.94 0.07 -13.30
C ILE A 108 4.04 0.38 -12.28
N LYS A 109 4.99 -0.55 -12.06
CA LYS A 109 6.09 -0.44 -11.09
C LYS A 109 7.31 -1.27 -11.53
N HIS A 110 8.47 -0.97 -10.97
CA HIS A 110 9.69 -1.77 -11.14
C HIS A 110 9.72 -3.02 -10.25
N GLU A 111 10.55 -3.99 -10.62
CA GLU A 111 10.95 -5.12 -9.76
C GLU A 111 11.54 -4.59 -8.45
N GLY A 112 11.11 -5.12 -7.31
CA GLY A 112 11.55 -4.72 -5.97
C GLY A 112 10.92 -3.43 -5.44
N HIS A 113 9.94 -2.86 -6.14
CA HIS A 113 9.23 -1.65 -5.70
C HIS A 113 7.76 -1.94 -5.37
N THR A 114 7.27 -1.31 -4.29
CA THR A 114 5.84 -1.09 -4.05
C THR A 114 5.34 0.14 -4.81
N ILE A 115 4.01 0.30 -4.90
CA ILE A 115 3.39 1.58 -5.22
C ILE A 115 3.18 2.30 -3.89
N SER A 116 3.71 3.52 -3.77
CA SER A 116 3.49 4.36 -2.59
C SER A 116 2.25 5.22 -2.78
N VAL A 117 1.54 5.56 -1.71
CA VAL A 117 0.35 6.41 -1.76
C VAL A 117 0.66 7.74 -1.09
N SER A 118 0.55 8.86 -1.81
CA SER A 118 0.83 10.19 -1.26
C SER A 118 0.32 11.32 -2.14
N ASP A 119 -0.62 12.11 -1.62
CA ASP A 119 -1.06 13.36 -2.27
C ASP A 119 0.00 14.46 -2.11
N ILE A 120 0.62 14.54 -0.92
CA ILE A 120 1.63 15.53 -0.58
C ILE A 120 2.82 15.48 -1.55
N TRP A 121 3.11 14.31 -2.12
CA TRP A 121 4.15 14.13 -3.12
C TRP A 121 3.93 15.02 -4.34
N PHE A 122 2.73 14.98 -4.91
CA PHE A 122 2.36 15.77 -6.08
C PHE A 122 2.29 17.27 -5.75
N ILE A 123 1.72 17.60 -4.59
CA ILE A 123 1.60 18.98 -4.12
C ILE A 123 2.98 19.59 -3.91
N GLY A 124 3.89 18.88 -3.24
CA GLY A 124 5.24 19.35 -3.02
C GLY A 124 6.00 19.60 -4.34
N HIS A 125 5.85 18.72 -5.33
CA HIS A 125 6.49 18.88 -6.64
C HIS A 125 5.95 20.11 -7.39
N PHE A 126 4.64 20.35 -7.29
CA PHE A 126 4.00 21.53 -7.83
C PHE A 126 4.54 22.82 -7.19
N LEU A 127 4.65 22.82 -5.86
CA LEU A 127 5.17 23.94 -5.07
C LEU A 127 6.70 24.06 -5.06
N LYS A 128 7.43 23.19 -5.77
CA LYS A 128 8.91 23.15 -5.80
C LYS A 128 9.55 22.96 -4.43
N LYS A 129 8.85 22.25 -3.53
CA LYS A 129 9.30 21.88 -2.19
C LYS A 129 9.91 20.48 -2.13
N ILE A 130 9.68 19.68 -3.15
CA ILE A 130 10.33 18.39 -3.38
C ILE A 130 10.80 18.29 -4.82
N GLU A 131 11.92 17.62 -5.01
CA GLU A 131 12.39 17.17 -6.32
C GLU A 131 12.90 15.73 -6.25
N THR A 132 12.94 15.06 -7.41
CA THR A 132 13.53 13.74 -7.57
C THR A 132 14.78 13.84 -8.44
N VAL A 133 15.84 13.15 -8.02
CA VAL A 133 17.11 13.11 -8.74
C VAL A 133 17.57 11.67 -8.89
N THR A 134 17.90 11.27 -10.12
CA THR A 134 18.50 9.97 -10.37
C THR A 134 20.00 9.99 -10.14
N GLY A 135 20.52 9.01 -9.40
CA GLY A 135 21.94 8.88 -9.13
C GLY A 135 22.25 7.90 -8.00
N ASN A 136 23.54 7.67 -7.80
CA ASN A 136 24.10 6.93 -6.67
C ASN A 136 24.92 7.89 -5.83
N VAL A 137 24.72 7.83 -4.51
CA VAL A 137 25.55 8.59 -3.57
C VAL A 137 26.96 7.99 -3.56
N THR A 138 27.97 8.80 -3.88
CA THR A 138 29.38 8.39 -3.94
C THR A 138 30.22 8.94 -2.78
N GLY A 139 29.70 9.94 -2.07
CA GLY A 139 30.37 10.53 -0.92
C GLY A 139 29.46 11.48 -0.17
N MET A 140 29.90 11.87 1.02
CA MET A 140 29.22 12.84 1.87
C MET A 140 30.21 13.91 2.34
N SER A 141 29.69 15.09 2.63
CA SER A 141 30.40 16.21 3.24
C SER A 141 29.61 16.70 4.45
N GLU A 142 30.18 17.63 5.22
CA GLU A 142 29.49 18.25 6.35
C GLU A 142 28.14 18.91 5.95
N ASN A 143 28.02 19.37 4.70
CA ASN A 143 26.88 20.15 4.21
C ASN A 143 26.22 19.51 2.98
N GLY A 144 26.19 18.18 2.87
CA GLY A 144 25.46 17.49 1.81
C GLY A 144 26.14 16.26 1.23
N ILE A 145 25.62 15.79 0.10
CA ILE A 145 26.04 14.56 -0.56
C ILE A 145 26.59 14.80 -1.96
N PHE A 146 27.39 13.85 -2.44
CA PHE A 146 27.86 13.79 -3.82
C PHE A 146 27.21 12.61 -4.52
N LEU A 147 26.72 12.86 -5.73
CA LEU A 147 26.24 11.83 -6.63
C LEU A 147 27.34 11.45 -7.64
N ASN A 148 27.16 10.28 -8.26
CA ASN A 148 27.90 9.92 -9.47
C ASN A 148 27.75 11.02 -10.53
N GLY A 149 28.83 11.31 -11.26
CA GLY A 149 28.89 12.44 -12.20
C GLY A 149 29.23 13.80 -11.54
N GLY A 150 29.55 13.82 -10.24
CA GLY A 150 30.08 15.02 -9.57
C GLY A 150 29.03 16.02 -9.11
N ARG A 151 27.74 15.76 -9.31
CA ARG A 151 26.65 16.61 -8.81
C ARG A 151 26.66 16.60 -7.28
N ARG A 152 26.71 17.78 -6.68
CA ARG A 152 26.55 17.98 -5.23
C ARG A 152 25.10 18.38 -4.91
N ILE A 153 24.56 17.83 -3.83
CA ILE A 153 23.25 18.22 -3.28
C ILE A 153 23.49 18.64 -1.83
N GLU A 154 23.10 19.87 -1.49
CA GLU A 154 23.20 20.37 -0.13
C GLU A 154 22.16 19.71 0.77
N ALA A 155 22.56 19.32 1.97
CA ALA A 155 21.68 18.68 2.94
C ALA A 155 22.10 19.02 4.36
N ASP A 156 21.11 19.33 5.19
CA ASP A 156 21.24 19.41 6.65
C ASP A 156 20.94 18.04 7.28
N ILE A 157 20.08 17.25 6.63
CA ILE A 157 19.68 15.90 7.07
C ILE A 157 19.72 14.95 5.86
N VAL A 158 20.32 13.78 6.04
CA VAL A 158 20.28 12.66 5.09
C VAL A 158 19.53 11.49 5.73
N VAL A 159 18.44 11.06 5.09
CA VAL A 159 17.62 9.93 5.52
C VAL A 159 17.87 8.74 4.60
N ASN A 160 18.39 7.65 5.13
CA ASN A 160 18.67 6.43 4.37
C ASN A 160 17.44 5.52 4.31
N CYS A 161 16.78 5.44 3.16
CA CYS A 161 15.57 4.65 2.90
C CYS A 161 15.82 3.55 1.85
N ILE A 162 16.92 2.80 1.99
CA ILE A 162 17.37 1.79 1.00
C ILE A 162 16.76 0.40 1.19
N GLY A 163 15.81 0.25 2.13
CA GLY A 163 15.13 -1.01 2.41
C GLY A 163 15.81 -1.82 3.52
N PHE A 164 15.43 -3.11 3.60
CA PHE A 164 15.90 -4.06 4.59
C PHE A 164 16.09 -5.44 3.96
N GLU A 165 16.87 -6.29 4.61
CA GLU A 165 17.05 -7.68 4.18
C GLU A 165 15.96 -8.58 4.75
N ARG A 166 15.48 -9.53 3.94
CA ARG A 166 14.48 -10.51 4.39
C ARG A 166 15.16 -11.62 5.17
N ASN A 167 14.64 -11.94 6.35
CA ASN A 167 15.20 -12.98 7.22
C ASN A 167 14.79 -14.42 6.84
N ALA A 168 14.66 -14.69 5.54
CA ALA A 168 14.21 -15.98 5.04
C ALA A 168 15.17 -17.16 5.38
N PRO A 169 16.51 -16.97 5.42
CA PRO A 169 17.41 -18.03 5.88
C PRO A 169 17.12 -18.47 7.33
N ALA A 170 16.87 -17.53 8.25
CA ALA A 170 16.52 -17.88 9.62
C ALA A 170 15.17 -18.60 9.69
N ALA A 171 14.20 -18.26 8.83
CA ALA A 171 12.93 -19.00 8.77
C ALA A 171 13.15 -20.47 8.38
N ALA A 172 14.04 -20.74 7.43
CA ALA A 172 14.39 -22.12 7.05
C ALA A 172 15.11 -22.86 8.18
N GLU A 173 16.06 -22.21 8.85
CA GLU A 173 16.80 -22.78 9.99
C GLU A 173 15.87 -23.09 11.17
N LEU A 174 15.04 -22.12 11.57
CA LEU A 174 14.12 -22.25 12.71
C LEU A 174 13.01 -23.28 12.47
N SER A 175 12.54 -23.38 11.22
CA SER A 175 11.51 -24.36 10.88
C SER A 175 12.08 -25.77 10.66
N GLY A 176 13.35 -25.87 10.24
CA GLY A 176 13.94 -27.13 9.75
C GLY A 176 13.53 -27.49 8.32
N TYR A 177 12.79 -26.62 7.61
CA TYR A 177 12.34 -26.84 6.24
C TYR A 177 13.04 -25.88 5.27
N PRO A 178 13.65 -26.37 4.18
CA PRO A 178 14.26 -25.51 3.17
C PRO A 178 13.24 -24.91 2.20
N GLU A 179 12.05 -25.51 2.12
CA GLU A 179 11.02 -25.22 1.13
C GLU A 179 9.66 -25.02 1.80
N MET A 180 8.77 -24.37 1.07
CA MET A 180 7.37 -24.18 1.42
C MET A 180 6.49 -24.28 0.18
N TYR A 181 5.19 -24.43 0.37
CA TYR A 181 4.21 -24.35 -0.71
C TYR A 181 3.82 -22.90 -1.02
N SER A 182 3.46 -22.61 -2.27
CA SER A 182 3.00 -21.28 -2.71
C SER A 182 1.75 -20.77 -1.99
N HIS A 183 0.99 -21.67 -1.34
CA HIS A 183 -0.11 -21.31 -0.43
C HIS A 183 0.32 -21.10 1.03
N ASN A 184 1.60 -20.83 1.27
CA ASN A 184 2.22 -20.51 2.56
C ASN A 184 2.39 -21.63 3.59
N TYR A 185 1.95 -22.86 3.32
CA TYR A 185 2.24 -23.95 4.25
C TYR A 185 3.69 -24.40 4.11
N ILE A 186 4.32 -24.67 5.25
CA ILE A 186 5.58 -25.38 5.35
C ILE A 186 5.31 -26.86 5.62
N ASP A 187 4.36 -27.16 6.52
CA ASP A 187 3.88 -28.51 6.83
C ASP A 187 2.39 -28.46 7.25
N LYS A 188 1.78 -29.62 7.54
CA LYS A 188 0.35 -29.79 7.86
C LYS A 188 -0.17 -28.80 8.88
N ASP A 189 0.58 -28.64 9.96
CA ASP A 189 0.21 -27.81 11.09
C ASP A 189 1.10 -26.56 11.19
N PHE A 190 1.75 -26.16 10.08
CA PHE A 190 2.70 -25.05 10.07
C PHE A 190 2.61 -24.19 8.80
N MET A 191 2.19 -22.92 8.98
CA MET A 191 2.13 -21.92 7.93
C MET A 191 3.13 -20.78 8.18
N TYR A 192 3.78 -20.30 7.12
CA TYR A 192 4.70 -19.17 7.14
C TYR A 192 4.14 -17.94 6.43
N LEU A 193 3.76 -16.94 7.22
CA LEU A 193 3.30 -15.63 6.75
C LEU A 193 4.35 -14.57 7.14
N ALA A 194 4.94 -13.92 6.14
CA ALA A 194 5.91 -12.85 6.30
C ALA A 194 5.85 -11.93 5.08
N ASP A 195 6.65 -10.88 5.03
CA ASP A 195 6.78 -10.11 3.78
C ASP A 195 7.53 -10.94 2.72
N ALA A 196 7.14 -10.78 1.46
CA ALA A 196 7.71 -11.53 0.33
C ALA A 196 8.53 -10.60 -0.57
N TYR A 197 9.37 -11.18 -1.43
CA TYR A 197 10.00 -10.37 -2.46
C TYR A 197 8.94 -9.76 -3.38
N ILE A 198 8.98 -8.45 -3.57
CA ILE A 198 8.01 -7.75 -4.40
C ILE A 198 8.46 -7.81 -5.85
N ASP A 199 8.04 -8.85 -6.56
CA ASP A 199 8.29 -8.98 -7.99
C ASP A 199 7.42 -8.02 -8.82
N GLY A 200 7.75 -7.87 -10.10
CA GLY A 200 7.09 -6.98 -11.04
C GLY A 200 5.68 -7.42 -11.45
N ASP A 201 5.31 -8.67 -11.19
CA ASP A 201 4.03 -9.27 -11.57
C ASP A 201 3.03 -9.26 -10.40
N ALA A 202 3.47 -8.82 -9.22
CA ALA A 202 2.66 -8.57 -8.02
C ALA A 202 1.76 -7.34 -8.14
N PHE A 203 0.86 -7.36 -9.12
CA PHE A 203 -0.20 -6.39 -9.35
C PHE A 203 -1.42 -7.18 -9.84
N ASN A 204 -2.59 -7.03 -9.21
CA ASN A 204 -3.80 -7.89 -9.36
C ASN A 204 -3.94 -9.03 -8.32
N SER A 205 -3.62 -8.77 -7.06
CA SER A 205 -4.16 -9.58 -5.96
C SER A 205 -5.68 -9.43 -5.90
N LEU A 206 -6.40 -10.51 -5.58
CA LEU A 206 -7.85 -10.48 -5.36
C LEU A 206 -8.25 -9.59 -4.14
N PHE A 207 -7.28 -9.25 -3.29
CA PHE A 207 -7.43 -8.31 -2.17
C PHE A 207 -6.83 -6.92 -2.43
N GLY A 208 -6.53 -6.58 -3.70
CA GLY A 208 -5.90 -5.30 -4.04
C GLY A 208 -4.54 -5.13 -3.35
N SER A 209 -4.26 -3.94 -2.82
CA SER A 209 -3.03 -3.62 -2.07
C SER A 209 -3.08 -4.07 -0.59
N SER A 210 -4.17 -4.67 -0.11
CA SER A 210 -4.33 -5.01 1.31
C SER A 210 -3.63 -6.30 1.70
N VAL A 211 -2.46 -6.16 2.34
CA VAL A 211 -1.71 -7.28 2.95
C VAL A 211 -2.53 -7.93 4.08
N LEU A 212 -3.26 -7.14 4.87
CA LEU A 212 -4.04 -7.65 5.99
C LEU A 212 -5.18 -8.58 5.52
N GLU A 213 -5.87 -8.25 4.45
CA GLU A 213 -6.92 -9.13 3.91
C GLU A 213 -6.33 -10.44 3.36
N MET A 214 -5.15 -10.37 2.74
CA MET A 214 -4.42 -11.57 2.31
C MET A 214 -4.04 -12.46 3.51
N VAL A 215 -3.53 -11.88 4.60
CA VAL A 215 -3.20 -12.60 5.82
C VAL A 215 -4.44 -13.26 6.42
N LYS A 216 -5.55 -12.53 6.56
CA LYS A 216 -6.81 -13.08 7.07
C LYS A 216 -7.29 -14.27 6.24
N PHE A 217 -7.25 -14.18 4.91
CA PHE A 217 -7.63 -15.27 4.03
C PHE A 217 -6.76 -16.53 4.25
N TYR A 218 -5.44 -16.36 4.35
CA TYR A 218 -4.55 -17.49 4.60
C TYR A 218 -4.73 -18.08 6.00
N VAL A 219 -5.06 -17.27 7.01
CA VAL A 219 -5.42 -17.76 8.34
C VAL A 219 -6.74 -18.55 8.30
N ASP A 220 -7.76 -18.10 7.55
CA ASP A 220 -8.99 -18.88 7.37
C ASP A 220 -8.70 -20.22 6.69
N ALA A 221 -7.88 -20.21 5.63
CA ALA A 221 -7.45 -21.43 4.95
C ALA A 221 -6.66 -22.35 5.88
N PHE A 222 -5.80 -21.79 6.75
CA PHE A 222 -5.09 -22.56 7.77
C PHE A 222 -6.08 -23.25 8.72
N ILE A 223 -6.99 -22.49 9.32
CA ILE A 223 -7.98 -23.00 10.28
C ILE A 223 -8.87 -24.06 9.64
N LEU A 224 -9.29 -23.86 8.39
CA LEU A 224 -10.19 -24.78 7.67
C LEU A 224 -9.59 -26.18 7.48
N PHE A 225 -8.27 -26.27 7.27
CA PHE A 225 -7.58 -27.53 7.01
C PHE A 225 -6.72 -28.02 8.18
N PHE A 226 -6.68 -27.27 9.29
CA PHE A 226 -5.89 -27.60 10.46
C PHE A 226 -6.36 -28.93 11.07
N GLY A 227 -5.43 -29.88 11.22
CA GLY A 227 -5.72 -31.21 11.74
C GLY A 227 -6.58 -32.10 10.83
N THR A 228 -7.00 -31.65 9.64
CA THR A 228 -7.89 -32.42 8.78
C THR A 228 -7.11 -33.28 7.75
N PRO A 229 -7.68 -34.38 7.23
CA PRO A 229 -7.05 -35.17 6.16
C PRO A 229 -6.97 -34.42 4.81
N GLU A 230 -7.78 -33.38 4.63
CA GLU A 230 -7.85 -32.60 3.38
C GLU A 230 -6.55 -31.81 3.10
N TYR A 231 -5.74 -31.54 4.13
CA TYR A 231 -4.42 -30.90 3.95
C TYR A 231 -3.58 -31.61 2.88
N ASP A 232 -3.56 -32.95 2.88
CA ASP A 232 -2.72 -33.70 1.94
C ASP A 232 -3.13 -33.45 0.48
N ARG A 233 -4.40 -33.13 0.23
CA ARG A 233 -4.90 -32.78 -1.11
C ARG A 233 -4.50 -31.37 -1.53
N LEU A 234 -4.22 -30.45 -0.60
CA LEU A 234 -3.85 -29.07 -0.94
C LEU A 234 -2.53 -29.00 -1.71
N LYS A 235 -1.59 -29.89 -1.36
CA LYS A 235 -0.27 -30.01 -1.97
C LYS A 235 -0.36 -30.36 -3.46
N ASP A 236 -1.41 -31.08 -3.83
CA ASP A 236 -1.62 -31.63 -5.17
C ASP A 236 -2.55 -30.75 -6.03
N ILE A 237 -3.01 -29.61 -5.51
CA ILE A 237 -3.83 -28.66 -6.26
C ILE A 237 -3.03 -28.08 -7.43
N GLU A 238 -3.65 -28.06 -8.62
CA GLU A 238 -3.05 -27.43 -9.80
C GLU A 238 -2.73 -25.94 -9.54
N GLY A 239 -1.45 -25.58 -9.73
CA GLY A 239 -0.91 -24.24 -9.49
C GLY A 239 -0.28 -24.05 -8.10
N ILE A 240 -0.43 -25.03 -7.21
CA ILE A 240 0.36 -25.10 -5.98
C ILE A 240 1.71 -25.73 -6.28
N LYS A 241 2.78 -25.08 -5.83
CA LYS A 241 4.16 -25.51 -6.06
C LYS A 241 5.00 -25.37 -4.81
N LYS A 242 5.96 -26.29 -4.62
CA LYS A 242 7.04 -26.10 -3.66
C LYS A 242 8.03 -25.07 -4.18
N ILE A 243 8.51 -24.22 -3.29
CA ILE A 243 9.48 -23.17 -3.55
C ILE A 243 10.48 -23.08 -2.39
N PRO A 244 11.76 -22.75 -2.64
CA PRO A 244 12.68 -22.39 -1.57
C PRO A 244 12.14 -21.21 -0.77
N ILE A 245 12.20 -21.27 0.56
CA ILE A 245 11.67 -20.20 1.44
C ILE A 245 12.32 -18.84 1.11
N GLY A 246 13.63 -18.82 0.80
CA GLY A 246 14.38 -17.63 0.40
C GLY A 246 13.93 -16.98 -0.91
N GLU A 247 13.36 -17.77 -1.82
CA GLU A 247 12.96 -17.34 -3.15
C GLU A 247 11.50 -16.91 -3.23
N ARG A 248 10.79 -16.90 -2.10
CA ARG A 248 9.37 -16.54 -2.08
C ARG A 248 9.13 -15.10 -2.54
N LYS A 249 8.16 -14.96 -3.45
CA LYS A 249 7.73 -13.69 -4.03
C LYS A 249 6.24 -13.44 -3.82
N TRP A 250 5.80 -12.21 -4.00
CA TRP A 250 4.39 -11.80 -3.91
C TRP A 250 3.51 -12.46 -4.98
N SER A 251 4.01 -12.71 -6.18
CA SER A 251 3.31 -13.50 -7.21
C SER A 251 2.96 -14.92 -6.72
N HIS A 252 3.85 -15.57 -5.96
CA HIS A 252 3.57 -16.90 -5.39
C HIS A 252 2.39 -16.87 -4.43
N TYR A 253 2.28 -15.83 -3.61
CA TYR A 253 1.12 -15.62 -2.72
C TYR A 253 -0.19 -15.49 -3.49
N ILE A 254 -0.16 -14.74 -4.60
CA ILE A 254 -1.34 -14.50 -5.42
C ILE A 254 -1.72 -15.79 -6.14
N GLU A 255 -0.76 -16.48 -6.75
CA GLU A 255 -0.95 -17.77 -7.40
C GLU A 255 -1.54 -18.82 -6.45
N GLY A 256 -0.98 -18.92 -5.24
CA GLY A 256 -1.45 -19.83 -4.20
C GLY A 256 -2.90 -19.55 -3.79
N ALA A 257 -3.24 -18.29 -3.54
CA ALA A 257 -4.60 -17.90 -3.17
C ALA A 257 -5.59 -18.17 -4.31
N LEU A 258 -5.21 -17.84 -5.55
CA LEU A 258 -6.02 -18.11 -6.73
C LEU A 258 -6.22 -19.62 -6.96
N ALA A 259 -5.20 -20.44 -6.74
CA ALA A 259 -5.30 -21.90 -6.84
C ALA A 259 -6.26 -22.47 -5.78
N LEU A 260 -6.17 -21.99 -4.53
CA LEU A 260 -7.08 -22.38 -3.46
C LEU A 260 -8.55 -22.06 -3.81
N ILE A 261 -8.85 -20.82 -4.22
CA ILE A 261 -10.24 -20.45 -4.52
C ILE A 261 -10.80 -21.14 -5.78
N ARG A 262 -9.96 -21.52 -6.74
CA ARG A 262 -10.41 -22.29 -7.92
C ARG A 262 -10.86 -23.70 -7.54
N ASN A 263 -10.23 -24.29 -6.52
CA ASN A 263 -10.42 -25.69 -6.15
C ASN A 263 -11.28 -25.89 -4.90
N HIS A 264 -11.49 -24.83 -4.11
CA HIS A 264 -12.31 -24.86 -2.89
C HIS A 264 -13.42 -23.81 -2.93
N PRO A 265 -14.68 -24.19 -3.24
CA PRO A 265 -15.82 -23.27 -3.28
C PRO A 265 -16.04 -22.50 -1.97
N GLY A 266 -15.76 -23.11 -0.82
CA GLY A 266 -15.85 -22.44 0.49
C GLY A 266 -14.84 -21.31 0.65
N LEU A 267 -13.59 -21.50 0.20
CA LEU A 267 -12.58 -20.44 0.19
C LEU A 267 -12.89 -19.37 -0.85
N HIS A 268 -13.46 -19.73 -2.00
CA HIS A 268 -13.96 -18.75 -2.97
C HIS A 268 -15.06 -17.87 -2.36
N ALA A 269 -16.04 -18.46 -1.68
CA ALA A 269 -17.09 -17.72 -0.98
C ALA A 269 -16.52 -16.81 0.12
N THR A 270 -15.56 -17.31 0.90
CA THR A 270 -14.87 -16.52 1.93
C THR A 270 -14.13 -15.32 1.32
N ALA A 271 -13.37 -15.53 0.24
CA ALA A 271 -12.67 -14.46 -0.45
C ALA A 271 -13.65 -13.41 -1.02
N ARG A 272 -14.78 -13.86 -1.58
CA ARG A 272 -15.86 -12.99 -2.07
C ARG A 272 -16.43 -12.13 -0.96
N GLU A 273 -16.82 -12.76 0.14
CA GLU A 273 -17.40 -12.08 1.29
C GLU A 273 -16.44 -11.02 1.85
N ARG A 274 -15.14 -11.35 2.00
CA ARG A 274 -14.12 -10.40 2.45
C ARG A 274 -13.98 -9.20 1.53
N VAL A 275 -13.89 -9.43 0.21
CA VAL A 275 -13.80 -8.35 -0.78
C VAL A 275 -15.04 -7.47 -0.72
N SER A 276 -16.24 -8.07 -0.69
CA SER A 276 -17.49 -7.33 -0.58
C SER A 276 -17.62 -6.55 0.72
N GLN A 277 -17.29 -7.16 1.86
CA GLN A 277 -17.34 -6.51 3.17
C GLN A 277 -16.38 -5.34 3.24
N ARG A 278 -15.13 -5.51 2.78
CA ARG A 278 -14.16 -4.41 2.69
C ARG A 278 -14.70 -3.29 1.82
N THR A 279 -15.16 -3.58 0.60
CA THR A 279 -15.73 -2.57 -0.30
C THR A 279 -16.91 -1.84 0.34
N ASN A 280 -17.81 -2.56 1.00
CA ASN A 280 -18.92 -1.97 1.74
C ASN A 280 -18.44 -1.07 2.88
N ASN A 281 -17.43 -1.47 3.66
CA ASN A 281 -16.89 -0.66 4.74
C ASN A 281 -16.33 0.68 4.23
N PHE A 282 -15.62 0.66 3.08
CA PHE A 282 -15.14 1.89 2.44
C PHE A 282 -16.31 2.77 2.01
N LEU A 283 -17.30 2.22 1.30
CA LEU A 283 -18.45 2.96 0.78
C LEU A 283 -19.38 3.48 1.88
N GLN A 284 -19.49 2.78 3.01
CA GLN A 284 -20.23 3.23 4.18
C GLN A 284 -19.52 4.38 4.90
N SER A 285 -18.19 4.39 4.89
CA SER A 285 -17.40 5.46 5.50
C SER A 285 -17.44 6.71 4.64
N HIS A 286 -17.16 6.56 3.34
CA HIS A 286 -17.24 7.63 2.36
C HIS A 286 -17.70 7.05 1.04
N ASP A 287 -18.82 7.52 0.50
CA ASP A 287 -19.12 7.28 -0.91
C ASP A 287 -18.15 8.07 -1.81
N LEU A 288 -18.19 7.84 -3.13
CA LEU A 288 -17.25 8.49 -4.04
C LEU A 288 -17.34 10.02 -4.03
N GLU A 289 -18.55 10.58 -3.89
CA GLU A 289 -18.77 12.03 -3.90
C GLU A 289 -18.22 12.66 -2.62
N THR A 290 -18.56 12.09 -1.48
CA THR A 290 -18.08 12.49 -0.15
C THR A 290 -16.56 12.39 -0.08
N TYR A 291 -15.98 11.26 -0.52
CA TYR A 291 -14.54 11.07 -0.54
C TYR A 291 -13.84 12.12 -1.42
N ILE A 292 -14.38 12.40 -2.62
CA ILE A 292 -13.81 13.41 -3.52
C ILE A 292 -13.84 14.80 -2.88
N ALA A 293 -14.95 15.17 -2.25
CA ALA A 293 -15.10 16.47 -1.59
C ALA A 293 -14.10 16.62 -0.43
N GLU A 294 -13.97 15.60 0.41
CA GLU A 294 -13.04 15.61 1.54
C GLU A 294 -11.58 15.58 1.09
N ASN A 295 -11.23 14.73 0.13
CA ASN A 295 -9.86 14.66 -0.37
C ASN A 295 -9.48 15.96 -1.08
N LYS A 296 -10.42 16.62 -1.79
CA LYS A 296 -10.18 17.96 -2.35
C LYS A 296 -9.98 19.03 -1.27
N ARG A 297 -10.74 18.99 -0.17
CA ARG A 297 -10.52 19.89 0.97
C ARG A 297 -9.11 19.66 1.55
N GLU A 298 -8.76 18.43 1.87
CA GLU A 298 -7.41 18.07 2.37
C GLU A 298 -6.31 18.49 1.40
N TRP A 299 -6.56 18.37 0.10
CA TRP A 299 -5.63 18.78 -0.96
C TRP A 299 -5.31 20.27 -0.87
N ILE A 300 -6.31 21.13 -0.70
CA ILE A 300 -6.14 22.59 -0.54
C ILE A 300 -5.45 22.90 0.80
N ASP A 301 -5.89 22.27 1.89
CA ASP A 301 -5.28 22.44 3.22
C ASP A 301 -3.79 22.06 3.20
N THR A 302 -3.44 21.00 2.46
CA THR A 302 -2.06 20.54 2.30
C THR A 302 -1.20 21.56 1.53
N HIS A 303 -1.76 22.24 0.52
CA HIS A 303 -1.04 23.34 -0.15
C HIS A 303 -0.78 24.49 0.81
N ALA A 304 -1.78 24.88 1.61
CA ALA A 304 -1.64 25.96 2.58
C ALA A 304 -0.57 25.63 3.63
N MET A 305 -0.62 24.41 4.17
CA MET A 305 0.36 23.89 5.13
C MET A 305 1.79 23.93 4.57
N ILE A 306 2.05 23.32 3.41
CA ILE A 306 3.40 23.25 2.84
C ILE A 306 3.93 24.63 2.42
N SER A 307 3.05 25.50 1.91
CA SER A 307 3.44 26.84 1.49
C SER A 307 3.66 27.79 2.67
N GLY A 308 3.18 27.45 3.86
CA GLY A 308 3.26 28.28 5.07
C GLY A 308 2.32 29.49 5.03
N LYS A 309 1.32 29.49 4.16
CA LYS A 309 0.35 30.60 4.00
C LYS A 309 -1.00 30.08 3.49
N PRO A 310 -2.11 30.81 3.70
CA PRO A 310 -3.38 30.49 3.05
C PRO A 310 -3.23 30.42 1.52
N MET A 311 -3.91 29.47 0.90
CA MET A 311 -3.90 29.24 -0.55
C MET A 311 -5.33 29.21 -1.09
N GLU A 312 -5.57 29.96 -2.15
CA GLU A 312 -6.82 29.88 -2.90
C GLU A 312 -6.78 28.68 -3.86
N GLU A 313 -7.94 28.09 -4.18
CA GLU A 313 -8.02 26.90 -5.03
C GLU A 313 -7.34 27.11 -6.40
N LYS A 314 -7.48 28.30 -7.00
CA LYS A 314 -6.87 28.65 -8.30
C LYS A 314 -5.33 28.64 -8.28
N ASP A 315 -4.74 28.79 -7.11
CA ASP A 315 -3.29 28.81 -6.89
C ASP A 315 -2.76 27.44 -6.47
N CYS A 316 -3.65 26.45 -6.28
CA CYS A 316 -3.32 25.07 -5.97
C CYS A 316 -3.14 24.24 -7.25
N LEU A 317 -2.44 23.11 -7.12
CA LEU A 317 -2.41 22.07 -8.16
C LEU A 317 -3.86 21.62 -8.44
N PRO A 318 -4.36 21.68 -9.68
CA PRO A 318 -5.76 21.34 -9.94
C PRO A 318 -6.13 19.91 -9.53
N TYR A 319 -7.20 19.77 -8.76
CA TYR A 319 -7.70 18.46 -8.32
C TYR A 319 -8.52 17.79 -9.44
N VAL A 320 -7.86 17.02 -10.29
CA VAL A 320 -8.44 16.51 -11.56
C VAL A 320 -9.49 15.40 -11.37
N PHE A 321 -9.66 14.85 -10.17
CA PHE A 321 -10.46 13.65 -9.92
C PHE A 321 -11.95 13.91 -9.74
N GLU A 322 -12.39 15.17 -9.60
CA GLU A 322 -13.82 15.53 -9.62
C GLU A 322 -14.53 15.06 -10.91
N LYS A 323 -13.77 14.94 -12.01
CA LYS A 323 -14.27 14.45 -13.30
C LYS A 323 -14.62 12.95 -13.29
N LEU A 324 -14.37 12.24 -12.19
CA LEU A 324 -14.82 10.87 -12.00
C LEU A 324 -16.29 10.78 -11.61
N LEU A 325 -16.88 11.86 -11.08
CA LEU A 325 -18.28 11.91 -10.69
C LEU A 325 -19.22 11.84 -11.92
N PRO A 326 -20.32 11.08 -11.84
CA PRO A 326 -21.33 11.07 -12.89
C PRO A 326 -21.88 12.50 -13.12
N GLY A 327 -21.86 12.97 -14.37
CA GLY A 327 -22.47 14.26 -14.75
C GLY A 327 -21.54 15.47 -14.84
N ILE A 328 -20.26 15.37 -14.44
CA ILE A 328 -19.26 16.46 -14.55
C ILE A 328 -18.46 16.37 -15.87
N ALA A 329 -18.95 15.61 -16.86
CA ALA A 329 -18.35 15.59 -18.19
C ALA A 329 -18.56 16.94 -18.88
N SER A 330 -17.45 17.60 -19.18
CA SER A 330 -17.29 18.83 -19.97
C SER A 330 -18.28 18.95 -21.13
N GLY A 331 -19.03 20.05 -21.16
CA GLY A 331 -19.69 20.66 -22.32
C GLY A 331 -20.06 19.73 -23.48
N SER A 332 -21.21 19.06 -23.40
CA SER A 332 -21.89 18.45 -24.54
C SER A 332 -23.41 18.55 -24.30
N PRO A 333 -24.23 18.76 -25.35
CA PRO A 333 -25.59 19.26 -25.19
C PRO A 333 -26.52 18.27 -24.49
N LYS A 334 -27.39 18.80 -23.61
CA LYS A 334 -28.43 18.04 -22.90
C LYS A 334 -29.24 17.22 -23.91
N PRO A 335 -29.40 15.89 -23.71
CA PRO A 335 -30.39 15.15 -24.46
C PRO A 335 -31.78 15.54 -23.94
N THR A 336 -32.59 16.07 -24.85
CA THR A 336 -34.04 16.25 -24.69
C THR A 336 -34.69 14.93 -24.33
N GLY A 337 -35.65 15.00 -23.41
CA GLY A 337 -36.14 13.86 -22.65
C GLY A 337 -36.82 12.74 -23.45
N SER A 338 -36.89 11.58 -22.81
CA SER A 338 -38.16 10.84 -22.73
C SER A 338 -38.15 10.02 -21.44
N SER A 339 -39.24 10.16 -20.70
CA SER A 339 -39.53 9.49 -19.45
C SER A 339 -40.00 8.06 -19.72
N LEU A 340 -39.36 7.09 -19.09
CA LEU A 340 -39.93 5.77 -18.88
C LEU A 340 -40.05 5.53 -17.38
N LYS A 341 -41.29 5.63 -16.90
CA LYS A 341 -41.71 5.23 -15.55
C LYS A 341 -41.59 3.71 -15.45
N LEU A 342 -40.95 3.22 -14.39
CA LEU A 342 -41.13 1.86 -13.89
C LEU A 342 -41.68 1.97 -12.46
N GLU A 343 -42.85 1.38 -12.24
CA GLU A 343 -43.48 1.25 -10.94
C GLU A 343 -42.77 0.19 -10.07
N PRO A 344 -42.90 0.26 -8.73
CA PRO A 344 -42.18 -0.62 -7.82
C PRO A 344 -42.95 -1.92 -7.59
N ASP A 345 -42.30 -3.05 -7.83
CA ASP A 345 -42.86 -4.35 -7.44
C ASP A 345 -42.49 -4.69 -5.98
N ALA A 346 -43.51 -5.12 -5.25
CA ALA A 346 -43.53 -5.30 -3.82
C ALA A 346 -43.11 -6.73 -3.46
N GLY A 347 -41.91 -6.88 -2.89
CA GLY A 347 -41.41 -8.14 -2.36
C GLY A 347 -41.00 -8.01 -0.89
N ARG A 348 -41.98 -7.98 0.02
CA ARG A 348 -41.80 -7.94 1.47
C ARG A 348 -41.35 -9.33 1.96
N ILE A 349 -40.07 -9.51 2.27
CA ILE A 349 -39.57 -10.71 2.97
C ILE A 349 -39.40 -10.38 4.45
N ASP A 350 -40.31 -10.91 5.25
CA ASP A 350 -40.25 -10.94 6.72
C ASP A 350 -39.08 -11.84 7.15
N ARG A 351 -38.09 -11.26 7.84
CA ARG A 351 -37.01 -12.01 8.51
C ARG A 351 -37.13 -11.81 10.01
N ARG A 352 -37.92 -12.66 10.65
CA ARG A 352 -37.75 -12.97 12.07
C ARG A 352 -36.52 -13.86 12.22
N LEU A 353 -35.48 -13.34 12.86
CA LEU A 353 -34.37 -14.14 13.38
C LEU A 353 -34.83 -14.80 14.70
N PRO A 354 -34.54 -16.09 14.93
CA PRO A 354 -34.75 -16.68 16.24
C PRO A 354 -33.64 -16.24 17.22
N ASP A 355 -34.08 -15.89 18.42
CA ASP A 355 -33.26 -15.68 19.60
C ASP A 355 -32.36 -16.91 19.87
N SER A 356 -31.05 -16.70 19.89
CA SER A 356 -30.10 -17.60 20.53
C SER A 356 -29.19 -16.78 21.45
N ALA A 357 -29.77 -16.41 22.58
CA ALA A 357 -29.01 -16.06 23.77
C ALA A 357 -28.33 -17.32 24.31
N GLY A 358 -27.00 -17.30 24.45
CA GLY A 358 -26.30 -18.27 25.29
C GLY A 358 -24.83 -18.48 24.92
N LEU A 359 -23.95 -18.01 25.81
CA LEU A 359 -22.52 -18.36 25.97
C LEU A 359 -21.61 -17.68 24.92
N ILE A 360 -20.75 -16.72 25.25
CA ILE A 360 -19.59 -16.81 26.15
C ILE A 360 -19.38 -15.45 26.86
N ARG A 361 -19.08 -15.51 28.16
CA ARG A 361 -18.82 -14.35 29.04
C ARG A 361 -17.37 -13.86 28.92
N ASN A 362 -17.20 -12.53 28.95
CA ASN A 362 -16.05 -11.68 29.32
C ASN A 362 -14.60 -12.15 29.04
N PRO A 363 -13.80 -11.36 28.29
CA PRO A 363 -12.35 -11.50 28.32
C PRO A 363 -11.77 -10.97 29.65
N LEU A 364 -10.87 -11.76 30.25
CA LEU A 364 -10.08 -11.40 31.43
C LEU A 364 -9.10 -10.25 31.11
N PRO A 365 -8.77 -9.38 32.08
CA PRO A 365 -7.85 -8.27 31.87
C PRO A 365 -6.39 -8.74 31.76
N PHE A 366 -5.69 -8.20 30.76
CA PHE A 366 -4.23 -8.30 30.60
C PHE A 366 -3.52 -7.76 31.86
N GLN A 367 -2.73 -8.61 32.54
CA GLN A 367 -1.79 -8.15 33.55
C GLN A 367 -0.40 -7.97 32.94
N GLU A 368 0.19 -6.82 33.23
CA GLU A 368 1.57 -6.43 32.92
C GLU A 368 2.57 -7.41 33.56
N LEU A 369 3.38 -8.09 32.74
CA LEU A 369 4.59 -8.75 33.20
C LEU A 369 5.72 -7.73 33.23
N LYS A 370 6.05 -7.26 34.45
CA LYS A 370 7.24 -6.46 34.73
C LYS A 370 8.50 -7.31 34.56
N ASN A 371 9.47 -6.74 33.85
CA ASN A 371 10.85 -7.19 33.82
C ASN A 371 11.42 -7.29 35.23
N SER A 372 11.82 -8.50 35.62
CA SER A 372 12.78 -8.72 36.71
C SER A 372 13.64 -9.95 36.40
N GLU A 373 14.95 -9.72 36.46
CA GLU A 373 16.00 -10.72 36.73
C GLU A 373 16.49 -11.62 35.59
N LEU A 374 17.49 -11.11 34.85
CA LEU A 374 18.61 -11.93 34.39
C LEU A 374 19.91 -11.19 34.71
N LYS A 375 20.43 -11.40 35.93
CA LYS A 375 21.82 -11.16 36.28
C LYS A 375 22.52 -12.50 36.42
N ALA A 376 23.67 -12.57 35.74
CA ALA A 376 24.80 -13.47 35.95
C ALA A 376 24.61 -14.96 35.63
N GLU A 377 25.38 -15.45 34.65
CA GLU A 377 26.58 -16.21 35.02
C GLU A 377 27.61 -16.28 33.87
N ASN A 378 28.85 -15.93 34.23
CA ASN A 378 30.07 -16.18 33.48
C ASN A 378 30.39 -17.67 33.52
N VAL A 379 30.65 -18.31 32.37
CA VAL A 379 31.53 -19.48 32.32
C VAL A 379 32.53 -19.32 31.18
N LYS A 380 33.80 -19.36 31.57
CA LYS A 380 35.01 -19.40 30.74
C LYS A 380 34.97 -20.53 29.71
N ARG A 381 35.28 -20.22 28.45
CA ARG A 381 36.43 -20.78 27.71
C ARG A 381 36.66 -20.02 26.41
#